data_AF-A0A075GAU1-F1
#
_entry.id   AF-A0A075GAU1-F1
#
_cell.length_a   1.000
_cell.length_b   1.000
_cell.length_c   1.000
_cell.angle_alpha   90.00
_cell.angle_beta   90.00
_cell.angle_gamma   90.00
#
_symmetry.space_group_name_H-M   'P 1'
#
loop_
_entity.id
_entity.type
_entity.pdbx_description
1 polymer ?
#
loop_
_entity_poly.entity_id
_entity_poly.type
_entity_poly.pdbx_seq_one_letter_code
_entity_poly.pdbx_strand_id
1 'polypeptide(L)'
;GVIFNTGSINEVREALVYLGSKSFELSSAKIIDIQEVGDGERVCIDTASMLNRGEGMLIGNRANFLFLVHNESVGSSFTSPRPFRVNAGAVHCYTLSPDGTTKYLSELETGVEVLVFDSKGKARRVTIGRCKIEKRPMLMIKAKVGEEVGGIIAQDAETIRFVKSNGRLVSVTHLKKGDSILVHSKAATGRHFGMEVSDEYILEK
;
A
#
# COMPACT_ATOMS: atom_id res chain seq x y z
N GLY A 1 14.01 19.29 -26.06
CA GLY A 1 13.66 19.00 -24.66
C GLY A 1 12.29 19.58 -24.37
N VAL A 2 11.55 19.00 -23.42
CA VAL A 2 10.25 19.53 -22.97
C VAL A 2 10.45 20.20 -21.62
N ILE A 3 9.99 21.44 -21.46
CA ILE A 3 9.97 22.16 -20.18
C ILE A 3 8.50 22.18 -19.71
N PHE A 4 8.23 21.54 -18.58
CA PHE A 4 6.91 21.59 -17.93
C PHE A 4 6.92 22.70 -16.87
N ASN A 5 6.02 23.67 -16.99
CA ASN A 5 5.89 24.79 -16.05
C ASN A 5 4.51 24.75 -15.40
N THR A 6 4.49 24.83 -14.06
CA THR A 6 3.26 24.85 -13.26
C THR A 6 3.50 25.64 -11.98
N GLY A 7 2.44 26.25 -11.45
CA GLY A 7 2.43 26.85 -10.10
C GLY A 7 2.20 25.85 -8.97
N SER A 8 1.92 24.57 -9.29
CA SER A 8 1.54 23.54 -8.32
C SER A 8 2.58 22.43 -8.22
N ILE A 9 3.09 22.19 -7.02
CA ILE A 9 4.03 21.07 -6.79
C ILE A 9 3.36 19.70 -6.96
N ASN A 10 2.04 19.61 -6.80
CA ASN A 10 1.30 18.38 -7.03
C ASN A 10 1.28 18.03 -8.52
N GLU A 11 1.11 19.01 -9.41
CA GLU A 11 1.19 18.79 -10.86
C GLU A 11 2.59 18.33 -11.29
N VAL A 12 3.66 18.85 -10.66
CA VAL A 12 5.03 18.33 -10.88
C VAL A 12 5.15 16.87 -10.44
N ARG A 13 4.66 16.54 -9.24
CA ARG A 13 4.67 15.16 -8.72
C ARG A 13 3.90 14.21 -9.62
N GLU A 14 2.75 14.67 -10.12
CA GLU A 14 1.89 13.94 -11.03
C GLU A 14 2.58 13.66 -12.37
N ALA A 15 3.23 14.67 -12.95
CA ALA A 15 3.99 14.54 -14.19
C ALA A 15 5.17 13.57 -14.03
N LEU A 16 5.88 13.61 -12.90
CA LEU A 16 6.98 12.67 -12.63
C LEU A 16 6.50 11.21 -12.55
N VAL A 17 5.34 10.97 -11.93
CA VAL A 17 4.69 9.65 -11.95
C VAL A 17 4.28 9.27 -13.37
N TYR A 18 3.66 10.20 -14.11
CA TYR A 18 3.18 9.96 -15.48
C TYR A 18 4.32 9.53 -16.42
N LEU A 19 5.48 10.18 -16.28
CA LEU A 19 6.69 9.85 -17.02
C LEU A 19 7.37 8.55 -16.53
N GLY A 20 6.82 7.88 -15.51
CA GLY A 20 7.40 6.68 -14.89
C GLY A 20 8.76 6.93 -14.24
N SER A 21 9.06 8.20 -13.97
CA SER A 21 10.35 8.72 -13.49
C SER A 21 10.38 8.91 -11.97
N LYS A 22 9.22 8.81 -11.31
CA LYS A 22 9.12 8.88 -9.86
C LYS A 22 9.41 7.51 -9.24
N SER A 23 10.53 7.42 -8.53
CA SER A 23 10.83 6.31 -7.62
C SER A 23 10.47 6.72 -6.21
N PHE A 24 9.85 5.80 -5.47
CA PHE A 24 9.60 5.95 -4.05
C PHE A 24 10.59 5.09 -3.28
N GLU A 25 11.18 5.66 -2.23
CA GLU A 25 12.10 4.90 -1.39
C GLU A 25 11.33 3.83 -0.62
N LEU A 26 11.75 2.58 -0.77
CA LEU A 26 11.25 1.45 0.00
C LEU A 26 12.32 1.01 1.00
N SER A 27 11.90 0.80 2.24
CA SER A 27 12.73 0.38 3.35
C SER A 27 12.33 -1.01 3.83
N SER A 28 13.28 -1.72 4.40
CA SER A 28 13.04 -3.04 5.01
C SER A 28 12.54 -2.87 6.45
N ALA A 29 11.26 -3.16 6.70
CA ALA A 29 10.66 -3.11 8.02
C ALA A 29 10.65 -4.49 8.69
N LYS A 30 11.06 -4.54 9.96
CA LYS A 30 11.02 -5.76 10.77
C LYS A 30 9.65 -5.93 11.42
N ILE A 31 9.01 -7.08 11.25
CA ILE A 31 7.77 -7.41 11.94
C ILE A 31 8.03 -7.53 13.45
N ILE A 32 7.29 -6.76 14.24
CA ILE A 32 7.42 -6.74 15.71
C ILE A 32 6.23 -7.39 16.42
N ASP A 33 5.08 -7.45 15.76
CA ASP A 33 3.84 -7.98 16.32
C ASP A 33 2.87 -8.44 15.22
N ILE A 34 2.11 -9.51 15.50
CA ILE A 34 1.02 -10.03 14.67
C ILE A 34 -0.07 -10.52 15.61
N GLN A 35 -1.30 -10.05 15.41
CA GLN A 35 -2.43 -10.37 16.28
C GLN A 35 -3.71 -10.56 15.46
N GLU A 36 -4.50 -11.59 15.77
CA GLU A 36 -5.88 -11.72 15.29
C GLU A 36 -6.77 -10.63 15.90
N VAL A 37 -7.55 -9.95 15.07
CA VAL A 37 -8.43 -8.85 15.50
C VAL A 37 -9.90 -9.11 15.19
N GLY A 38 -10.25 -10.37 14.90
CA GLY A 38 -11.61 -10.78 14.57
C GLY A 38 -12.02 -10.39 13.15
N ASP A 39 -13.33 -10.33 12.93
CA ASP A 39 -13.89 -9.98 11.62
C ASP A 39 -13.88 -8.46 11.39
N GLY A 40 -13.57 -8.04 10.16
CA GLY A 40 -13.70 -6.66 9.72
C GLY A 40 -13.91 -6.53 8.22
N GLU A 41 -14.22 -5.31 7.77
CA GLU A 41 -14.43 -4.97 6.37
C GLU A 41 -13.10 -4.79 5.65
N ARG A 42 -12.82 -5.68 4.71
CA ARG A 42 -11.63 -5.67 3.84
C ARG A 42 -11.98 -5.11 2.47
N VAL A 43 -11.14 -4.23 1.95
CA VAL A 43 -11.22 -3.71 0.59
C VAL A 43 -10.39 -4.58 -0.37
N CYS A 44 -10.99 -5.01 -1.47
CA CYS A 44 -10.33 -5.65 -2.61
C CYS A 44 -10.40 -4.71 -3.80
N ILE A 45 -9.26 -4.42 -4.40
CA ILE A 45 -9.15 -3.50 -5.54
C ILE A 45 -8.86 -4.33 -6.78
N ASP A 46 -9.81 -4.34 -7.72
CA ASP A 46 -9.63 -4.87 -9.06
C ASP A 46 -9.25 -3.71 -9.98
N THR A 47 -8.04 -3.76 -10.53
CA THR A 47 -7.56 -2.77 -11.51
C THR A 47 -8.02 -3.14 -12.92
N ALA A 48 -8.09 -2.14 -13.80
CA ALA A 48 -8.31 -2.32 -15.24
C ALA A 48 -7.01 -2.69 -15.99
N SER A 49 -5.99 -3.18 -15.27
CA SER A 49 -4.67 -3.49 -15.82
C SER A 49 -4.17 -4.81 -15.25
N MET A 50 -3.31 -5.49 -16.01
CA MET A 50 -2.57 -6.63 -15.48
C MET A 50 -1.37 -6.12 -14.68
N LEU A 51 -1.17 -6.68 -13.49
CA LEU A 51 -0.03 -6.41 -12.62
C LEU A 51 0.95 -7.57 -12.72
N ASN A 52 2.23 -7.24 -12.73
CA ASN A 52 3.32 -8.19 -12.78
C ASN A 52 3.56 -8.79 -11.38
N ARG A 53 4.21 -9.95 -11.34
CA ARG A 53 4.71 -10.50 -10.09
C ARG A 53 5.73 -9.54 -9.47
N GLY A 54 5.56 -9.24 -8.18
CA GLY A 54 6.34 -8.24 -7.45
C GLY A 54 5.69 -6.86 -7.44
N GLU A 55 4.66 -6.61 -8.25
CA GLU A 55 3.90 -5.36 -8.18
C GLU A 55 2.82 -5.42 -7.08
N GLY A 56 2.47 -4.26 -6.54
CA GLY A 56 1.50 -4.16 -5.46
C GLY A 56 1.08 -2.73 -5.19
N MET A 57 0.36 -2.54 -4.09
CA MET A 57 -0.03 -1.21 -3.60
C MET A 57 0.60 -0.96 -2.23
N LEU A 58 0.94 0.30 -1.96
CA LEU A 58 1.37 0.75 -0.64
C LEU A 58 0.14 1.00 0.23
N ILE A 59 0.02 0.26 1.33
CA ILE A 59 -1.18 0.26 2.20
C ILE A 59 -0.76 0.23 3.66
N GLY A 60 -1.35 1.06 4.51
CA GLY A 60 -1.09 1.01 5.95
C GLY A 60 -2.10 1.79 6.76
N ASN A 61 -2.14 1.55 8.07
CA ASN A 61 -3.03 2.26 9.00
C ASN A 61 -2.63 3.73 9.18
N ARG A 62 -1.39 4.09 8.81
CA ARG A 62 -0.86 5.45 8.89
C ARG A 62 -0.36 5.89 7.52
N ALA A 63 -0.63 7.14 7.16
CA ALA A 63 -0.22 7.71 5.88
C ALA A 63 1.31 7.77 5.69
N ASN A 64 2.08 7.82 6.78
CA ASN A 64 3.54 7.87 6.77
C ASN A 64 4.22 6.49 6.87
N PHE A 65 3.46 5.40 6.98
CA PHE A 65 4.02 4.04 7.06
C PHE A 65 3.11 3.05 6.31
N LEU A 66 3.47 2.78 5.06
CA LEU A 66 2.67 1.98 4.14
C LEU A 66 3.42 0.71 3.72
N PHE A 67 2.76 -0.44 3.81
CA PHE A 67 3.28 -1.76 3.48
C PHE A 67 3.09 -2.05 2.00
N LEU A 68 4.09 -2.65 1.34
CA LEU A 68 3.93 -3.11 -0.05
C LEU A 68 3.13 -4.43 -0.08
N VAL A 69 1.83 -4.32 -0.33
CA VAL A 69 0.90 -5.45 -0.47
C VAL A 69 0.88 -5.89 -1.93
N HIS A 70 1.35 -7.11 -2.17
CA HIS A 70 1.47 -7.70 -3.49
C HIS A 70 0.11 -8.09 -4.08
N ASN A 71 -0.01 -8.03 -5.41
CA ASN A 71 -1.21 -8.44 -6.13
C ASN A 71 -1.44 -9.98 -6.12
N GLU A 72 -2.60 -10.44 -6.57
CA GLU A 72 -2.96 -11.87 -6.61
C GLU A 72 -2.40 -12.61 -7.85
N SER A 73 -1.26 -12.18 -8.42
CA SER A 73 -0.60 -12.85 -9.56
C SER A 73 0.00 -14.21 -9.22
N VAL A 74 0.21 -14.50 -7.94
CA VAL A 74 0.53 -15.84 -7.46
C VAL A 74 -0.75 -16.44 -6.90
N GLY A 75 -1.23 -17.51 -7.53
CA GLY A 75 -2.42 -18.23 -7.07
C GLY A 75 -2.24 -18.83 -5.67
N SER A 76 -3.27 -19.51 -5.19
CA SER A 76 -3.18 -20.37 -4.01
C SER A 76 -3.47 -21.81 -4.42
N SER A 77 -3.36 -22.74 -3.49
CA SER A 77 -3.87 -24.12 -3.65
C SER A 77 -5.39 -24.15 -3.92
N PHE A 78 -6.11 -23.08 -3.58
CA PHE A 78 -7.57 -23.01 -3.67
C PHE A 78 -8.09 -22.07 -4.76
N THR A 79 -7.24 -21.22 -5.34
CA THR A 79 -7.66 -20.17 -6.28
C THR A 79 -6.67 -19.95 -7.40
N SER A 80 -7.19 -19.80 -8.63
CA SER A 80 -6.41 -19.35 -9.78
C SER A 80 -5.91 -17.91 -9.57
N PRO A 81 -4.72 -17.56 -10.11
CA PRO A 81 -4.20 -16.20 -10.05
C PRO A 81 -5.15 -15.16 -10.64
N ARG A 82 -5.20 -13.98 -10.00
CA ARG A 82 -5.90 -12.78 -10.48
C ARG A 82 -4.92 -11.60 -10.48
N PRO A 83 -3.99 -11.55 -11.45
CA PRO A 83 -2.94 -10.53 -11.50
C PRO A 83 -3.46 -9.10 -11.68
N PHE A 84 -4.75 -8.86 -11.80
CA PHE A 84 -5.35 -7.52 -11.80
C PHE A 84 -5.84 -7.08 -10.40
N ARG A 85 -5.82 -7.98 -9.40
CA ARG A 85 -6.40 -7.77 -8.07
C ARG A 85 -5.34 -7.54 -7.01
N VAL A 86 -5.59 -6.57 -6.13
CA VAL A 86 -4.91 -6.43 -4.83
C VAL A 86 -5.92 -6.63 -3.72
N ASN A 87 -5.69 -7.63 -2.87
CA ASN A 87 -6.47 -7.81 -1.65
C ASN A 87 -5.85 -6.89 -0.58
N ALA A 88 -6.37 -5.66 -0.51
CA ALA A 88 -5.65 -4.49 -0.01
C ALA A 88 -5.47 -4.49 1.52
N GLY A 89 -6.53 -4.17 2.27
CA GLY A 89 -6.48 -3.99 3.72
C GLY A 89 -7.86 -3.62 4.27
N ALA A 90 -7.94 -3.28 5.55
CA ALA A 90 -9.17 -2.78 6.16
C ALA A 90 -9.61 -1.44 5.56
N VAL A 91 -10.91 -1.14 5.63
CA VAL A 91 -11.51 0.08 5.07
C VAL A 91 -10.83 1.40 5.46
N HIS A 92 -10.29 1.48 6.69
CA HIS A 92 -9.60 2.67 7.22
C HIS A 92 -8.12 2.74 6.84
N CYS A 93 -7.54 1.74 6.18
CA CYS A 93 -6.16 1.84 5.75
C CYS A 93 -6.02 2.95 4.69
N TYR A 94 -4.85 3.57 4.66
CA TYR A 94 -4.48 4.54 3.64
C TYR A 94 -3.78 3.87 2.46
N THR A 95 -3.88 4.47 1.28
CA THR A 95 -2.97 4.24 0.16
C THR A 95 -2.48 5.55 -0.44
N LEU A 96 -1.40 5.50 -1.23
CA LEU A 96 -0.81 6.68 -1.86
C LEU A 96 -1.46 6.98 -3.21
N SER A 97 -1.92 8.22 -3.37
CA SER A 97 -2.52 8.74 -4.60
C SER A 97 -1.45 9.27 -5.58
N PRO A 98 -1.74 9.32 -6.89
CA PRO A 98 -0.82 9.85 -7.89
C PRO A 98 -0.37 11.30 -7.66
N ASP A 99 -1.23 12.12 -7.08
CA ASP A 99 -0.96 13.52 -6.69
C ASP A 99 0.01 13.67 -5.49
N GLY A 100 0.36 12.55 -4.84
CA GLY A 100 1.23 12.50 -3.67
C GLY A 100 0.51 12.63 -2.33
N THR A 101 -0.81 12.77 -2.32
CA THR A 101 -1.66 12.68 -1.12
C THR A 101 -1.92 11.22 -0.74
N THR A 102 -2.60 11.00 0.38
CA THR A 102 -3.08 9.67 0.79
C THR A 102 -4.61 9.67 0.88
N LYS A 103 -5.23 8.54 0.51
CA LYS A 103 -6.69 8.33 0.60
C LYS A 103 -7.00 7.09 1.43
N TYR A 104 -8.15 7.08 2.09
CA TYR A 104 -8.65 5.87 2.72
C TYR A 104 -9.06 4.85 1.65
N LEU A 105 -8.88 3.55 1.94
CA LEU A 105 -9.32 2.50 1.02
C LEU A 105 -10.84 2.53 0.81
N SER A 106 -11.62 2.98 1.80
CA SER A 106 -13.07 3.17 1.70
C SER A 106 -13.50 4.25 0.71
N GLU A 107 -12.62 5.20 0.38
CA GLU A 107 -12.90 6.32 -0.53
C GLU A 107 -12.55 6.00 -1.98
N LEU A 108 -12.01 4.80 -2.25
CA LEU A 108 -11.61 4.40 -3.59
C LEU A 108 -12.82 3.88 -4.38
N GLU A 109 -13.00 4.44 -5.57
CA GLU A 109 -14.11 4.12 -6.46
C GLU A 109 -13.63 3.71 -7.86
N THR A 110 -14.52 3.10 -8.64
CA THR A 110 -14.26 2.76 -10.04
C THR A 110 -13.95 4.01 -10.85
N GLY A 111 -12.96 3.91 -11.75
CA GLY A 111 -12.52 5.02 -12.60
C GLY A 111 -11.44 5.90 -11.98
N VAL A 112 -11.18 5.79 -10.67
CA VAL A 112 -10.09 6.51 -10.00
C VAL A 112 -8.74 5.87 -10.34
N GLU A 113 -7.72 6.70 -10.55
CA GLU A 113 -6.33 6.24 -10.71
C GLU A 113 -5.67 6.02 -9.35
N VAL A 114 -4.94 4.91 -9.23
CA VAL A 114 -4.08 4.60 -8.07
C VAL A 114 -2.67 4.26 -8.53
N LEU A 115 -1.74 4.27 -7.58
CA LEU A 115 -0.36 3.86 -7.82
C LEU A 115 -0.17 2.37 -7.53
N VAL A 116 0.52 1.71 -8.44
CA VAL A 116 1.14 0.39 -8.20
C VAL A 116 2.65 0.51 -8.24
N PHE A 117 3.29 -0.25 -7.38
CA PHE A 117 4.73 -0.18 -7.10
C PHE A 117 5.36 -1.54 -7.31
N ASP A 118 6.54 -1.57 -7.94
CA ASP A 118 7.39 -2.76 -7.92
C ASP A 118 8.26 -2.83 -6.65
N SER A 119 9.00 -3.93 -6.49
CA SER A 119 9.90 -4.13 -5.35
C SER A 119 11.11 -3.20 -5.30
N LYS A 120 11.34 -2.40 -6.35
CA LYS A 120 12.39 -1.37 -6.42
C LYS A 120 11.83 0.02 -6.12
N GLY A 121 10.52 0.15 -5.86
CA GLY A 121 9.85 1.41 -5.59
C GLY A 121 9.48 2.20 -6.83
N LYS A 122 9.61 1.62 -8.04
CA LYS A 122 9.13 2.27 -9.26
C LYS A 122 7.61 2.25 -9.25
N ALA A 123 7.01 3.43 -9.37
CA ALA A 123 5.57 3.59 -9.39
C ALA A 123 5.04 3.77 -10.82
N ARG A 124 3.83 3.28 -11.08
CA ARG A 124 3.04 3.61 -12.26
C ARG A 124 1.56 3.74 -11.90
N ARG A 125 0.80 4.49 -12.70
CA ARG A 125 -0.64 4.63 -12.53
C ARG A 125 -1.39 3.43 -13.11
N VAL A 126 -2.49 3.07 -12.46
CA VAL A 126 -3.50 2.14 -12.98
C VAL A 126 -4.88 2.63 -12.60
N THR A 127 -5.86 2.39 -13.46
CA THR A 127 -7.26 2.70 -13.17
C THR A 127 -7.91 1.59 -12.37
N ILE A 128 -8.69 1.93 -11.35
CA ILE A 128 -9.55 0.99 -10.63
C ILE A 128 -10.73 0.60 -11.53
N GLY A 129 -10.89 -0.68 -11.80
CA GLY A 129 -12.09 -1.22 -12.44
C GLY A 129 -13.22 -1.47 -11.43
N ARG A 130 -12.90 -1.95 -10.23
CA ARG A 130 -13.88 -2.22 -9.17
C ARG A 130 -13.25 -2.28 -7.78
N CYS A 131 -13.91 -1.67 -6.80
CA CYS A 131 -13.65 -1.90 -5.38
C CYS A 131 -14.71 -2.84 -4.79
N LYS A 132 -14.30 -3.78 -3.95
CA LYS A 132 -15.18 -4.67 -3.19
C LYS A 132 -14.90 -4.51 -1.71
N ILE A 133 -15.94 -4.35 -0.91
CA ILE A 133 -15.84 -4.35 0.55
C ILE A 133 -16.53 -5.60 1.06
N GLU A 134 -15.81 -6.45 1.78
CA GLU A 134 -16.33 -7.72 2.29
C GLU A 134 -15.85 -8.01 3.71
N LYS A 135 -16.72 -8.59 4.53
CA LYS A 135 -16.40 -8.99 5.90
C LYS A 135 -15.56 -10.25 5.90
N ARG A 136 -14.39 -10.21 6.55
CA ARG A 136 -13.40 -11.30 6.60
C ARG A 136 -12.70 -11.33 7.96
N PRO A 137 -12.18 -12.49 8.40
CA PRO A 137 -11.24 -12.54 9.52
C PRO A 137 -9.97 -11.75 9.19
N MET A 138 -9.47 -10.97 10.15
CA MET A 138 -8.38 -10.03 9.96
C MET A 138 -7.23 -10.24 10.95
N LEU A 139 -6.03 -9.93 10.49
CA LEU A 139 -4.80 -9.82 11.27
C LEU A 139 -4.35 -8.37 11.33
N MET A 140 -4.02 -7.89 12.52
CA MET A 140 -3.21 -6.70 12.72
C MET A 140 -1.74 -7.08 12.70
N ILE A 141 -0.95 -6.36 11.90
CA ILE A 141 0.49 -6.57 11.74
C ILE A 141 1.18 -5.25 12.04
N LYS A 142 2.20 -5.28 12.92
CA LYS A 142 3.05 -4.11 13.20
C LYS A 142 4.48 -4.35 12.75
N ALA A 143 5.09 -3.33 12.17
CA ALA A 143 6.48 -3.38 11.74
C ALA A 143 7.23 -2.09 12.10
N LYS A 144 8.55 -2.19 12.22
CA LYS A 144 9.45 -1.10 12.62
C LYS A 144 10.54 -0.86 11.58
N VAL A 145 10.83 0.42 11.28
CA VAL A 145 11.97 0.92 10.50
C VAL A 145 12.63 2.04 11.28
N GLY A 146 13.89 1.89 11.69
CA GLY A 146 14.52 2.88 12.57
C GLY A 146 13.70 3.02 13.86
N GLU A 147 13.24 4.22 14.19
CA GLU A 147 12.29 4.46 15.31
C GLU A 147 10.81 4.46 14.90
N GLU A 148 10.51 4.49 13.60
CA GLU A 148 9.14 4.54 13.09
C GLU A 148 8.47 3.17 13.21
N VAL A 149 7.24 3.18 13.76
CA VAL A 149 6.40 1.99 13.88
C VAL A 149 5.09 2.25 13.15
N GLY A 150 4.76 1.38 12.22
CA GLY A 150 3.46 1.39 11.54
C GLY A 150 2.78 0.03 11.63
N GLY A 151 1.52 0.02 11.23
CA GLY A 151 0.74 -1.21 11.16
C GLY A 151 -0.18 -1.27 9.96
N ILE A 152 -0.66 -2.46 9.66
CA ILE A 152 -1.70 -2.74 8.67
C ILE A 152 -2.66 -3.75 9.26
N ILE A 153 -3.96 -3.57 9.02
CA ILE A 153 -4.96 -4.62 9.23
C ILE A 153 -5.29 -5.24 7.87
N ALA A 154 -4.99 -6.52 7.70
CA ALA A 154 -5.17 -7.27 6.47
C ALA A 154 -5.92 -8.57 6.73
N GLN A 155 -6.57 -9.12 5.70
CA GLN A 155 -7.29 -10.39 5.88
C GLN A 155 -6.32 -11.51 6.25
N ASP A 156 -6.76 -12.42 7.12
CA ASP A 156 -6.11 -13.70 7.33
C ASP A 156 -6.39 -14.67 6.15
N ALA A 157 -5.58 -14.60 5.10
CA ALA A 157 -5.69 -15.51 3.96
C ALA A 157 -4.39 -15.64 3.16
N GLU A 158 -4.17 -16.82 2.59
CA GLU A 158 -2.92 -17.11 1.88
C GLU A 158 -2.66 -16.21 0.66
N THR A 159 -3.73 -15.69 0.07
CA THR A 159 -3.69 -14.78 -1.09
C THR A 159 -3.16 -13.39 -0.75
N ILE A 160 -3.15 -13.00 0.53
CA ILE A 160 -2.54 -11.74 0.97
C ILE A 160 -1.04 -11.97 1.13
N ARG A 161 -0.24 -11.24 0.37
CA ARG A 161 1.21 -11.40 0.38
C ARG A 161 1.91 -10.05 0.49
N PHE A 162 3.00 -10.03 1.24
CA PHE A 162 3.94 -8.93 1.30
C PHE A 162 5.19 -9.27 0.50
N VAL A 163 5.92 -8.25 0.08
CA VAL A 163 7.22 -8.40 -0.58
C VAL A 163 8.33 -8.30 0.46
N LYS A 164 9.17 -9.33 0.58
CA LYS A 164 10.38 -9.30 1.42
C LYS A 164 11.45 -8.42 0.80
N SER A 165 12.41 -7.96 1.61
CA SER A 165 13.55 -7.14 1.14
C SER A 165 14.41 -7.82 0.06
N ASN A 166 14.39 -9.15 -0.02
CA ASN A 166 15.04 -9.92 -1.08
C ASN A 166 14.14 -10.17 -2.32
N GLY A 167 12.99 -9.50 -2.42
CA GLY A 167 12.03 -9.65 -3.52
C GLY A 167 11.18 -10.92 -3.48
N ARG A 168 11.36 -11.81 -2.50
CA ARG A 168 10.49 -12.98 -2.31
C ARG A 168 9.14 -12.56 -1.75
N LEU A 169 8.10 -13.28 -2.11
CA LEU A 169 6.77 -13.09 -1.54
C LEU A 169 6.63 -13.90 -0.26
N VAL A 170 5.96 -13.34 0.73
CA VAL A 170 5.56 -14.04 1.96
C VAL A 170 4.06 -13.84 2.16
N SER A 171 3.35 -14.94 2.38
CA SER A 171 1.94 -14.88 2.72
C SER A 171 1.75 -14.41 4.15
N VAL A 172 0.68 -13.66 4.41
CA VAL A 172 0.33 -13.20 5.76
C VAL A 172 0.20 -14.38 6.74
N THR A 173 -0.35 -15.51 6.30
CA THR A 173 -0.51 -16.73 7.13
C THR A 173 0.82 -17.37 7.52
N HIS A 174 1.89 -17.04 6.80
CA HIS A 174 3.25 -17.55 7.03
C HIS A 174 4.18 -16.47 7.59
N LEU A 175 3.68 -15.25 7.79
CA LEU A 175 4.45 -14.13 8.31
C LEU A 175 4.72 -14.34 9.80
N LYS A 176 5.95 -14.05 10.24
CA LYS A 176 6.33 -14.22 11.65
C LYS A 176 7.07 -13.00 12.18
N LYS A 177 7.02 -12.81 13.49
CA LYS A 177 7.87 -11.81 14.17
C LYS A 177 9.34 -12.01 13.79
N GLY A 178 10.00 -10.91 13.43
CA GLY A 178 11.37 -10.92 12.93
C GLY A 178 11.52 -11.00 11.41
N ASP A 179 10.47 -11.37 10.66
CA ASP A 179 10.48 -11.24 9.21
C ASP A 179 10.70 -9.79 8.79
N SER A 180 11.28 -9.60 7.60
CA SER A 180 11.53 -8.29 7.01
C SER A 180 10.80 -8.12 5.69
N ILE A 181 9.99 -7.08 5.58
CA ILE A 181 9.15 -6.77 4.41
C ILE A 181 9.32 -5.32 3.95
N LEU A 182 9.03 -5.06 2.69
CA LEU A 182 9.15 -3.74 2.09
C LEU A 182 8.00 -2.83 2.51
N VAL A 183 8.36 -1.62 2.93
CA VAL A 183 7.43 -0.56 3.28
C VAL A 183 7.92 0.76 2.68
N HIS A 184 7.02 1.71 2.48
CA HIS A 184 7.35 3.12 2.35
C HIS A 184 7.11 3.79 3.70
N SER A 185 8.16 4.33 4.31
CA SER A 185 8.09 5.00 5.60
C SER A 185 8.73 6.38 5.51
N LYS A 186 8.10 7.36 6.15
CA LYS A 186 8.62 8.71 6.36
C LYS A 186 8.52 9.05 7.84
N ALA A 187 9.42 9.90 8.32
CA ALA A 187 9.32 10.48 9.65
C ALA A 187 7.94 11.11 9.85
N ALA A 188 7.35 10.90 11.02
CA ALA A 188 6.03 11.45 11.32
C ALA A 188 6.06 12.99 11.29
N THR A 189 5.27 13.57 10.40
CA THR A 189 4.93 15.00 10.35
C THR A 189 3.40 15.10 10.51
N GLY A 190 2.87 16.18 11.07
CA GLY A 190 1.41 16.40 11.15
C GLY A 190 0.74 16.27 9.78
N ARG A 191 -0.49 15.77 9.72
CA ARG A 191 -1.28 15.73 8.47
C ARG A 191 -2.77 16.02 8.66
N HIS A 192 -3.25 17.17 8.18
CA HIS A 192 -4.70 17.42 8.05
C HIS A 192 -5.19 16.97 6.66
N PHE A 193 -6.25 16.15 6.62
CA PHE A 193 -6.92 15.73 5.38
C PHE A 193 -5.98 15.16 4.30
N GLY A 194 -5.00 14.33 4.70
CA GLY A 194 -4.06 13.68 3.76
C GLY A 194 -2.94 14.57 3.22
N MET A 195 -2.88 15.85 3.62
CA MET A 195 -1.81 16.79 3.30
C MET A 195 -0.82 16.94 4.45
N GLU A 196 0.46 17.16 4.14
CA GLU A 196 1.54 17.37 5.11
C GLU A 196 1.45 18.76 5.75
N VAL A 197 1.42 18.83 7.08
CA VAL A 197 1.37 20.06 7.88
C VAL A 197 2.58 20.05 8.81
N SER A 198 3.46 21.05 8.68
CA SER A 198 4.70 21.14 9.47
C SER A 198 4.48 21.58 10.92
N ASP A 199 3.33 22.20 11.21
CA ASP A 199 3.13 23.01 12.41
C ASP A 199 2.10 22.42 13.41
N GLU A 200 1.57 21.23 13.16
CA GLU A 200 0.60 20.55 14.03
C GLU A 200 1.03 19.11 14.34
N TYR A 201 0.73 18.61 15.54
CA TYR A 201 1.00 17.22 15.93
C TYR A 201 -0.30 16.41 15.96
N ILE A 202 -0.33 15.30 15.22
CA ILE A 202 -1.47 14.38 15.17
C ILE A 202 -1.02 13.03 15.73
N LEU A 203 -1.76 12.56 16.73
CA LEU A 203 -1.49 11.29 17.40
C LEU A 203 -2.46 10.21 16.92
N GLU A 204 -2.03 9.38 15.98
CA GLU A 204 -2.69 8.14 15.61
C GLU A 204 -2.26 7.04 16.61
N LYS A 205 -3.19 6.23 17.15
CA LYS A 205 -2.89 5.13 18.10
C LYS A 205 -3.04 3.78 17.44
#